data_AF-A0A8S3RUB7-F1
#
_entry.id   AF-A0A8S3RUB7-F1
#
_cell.length_a   1.000
_cell.length_b   1.000
_cell.length_c   1.000
_cell.angle_alpha   90.00
_cell.angle_beta   90.00
_cell.angle_gamma   90.00
#
_symmetry.space_group_name_H-M   'P 1'
#
loop_
_entity.id
_entity.type
_entity.pdbx_description
1 polymer ?
#
loop_
_entity_poly.entity_id
_entity_poly.type
_entity_poly.pdbx_seq_one_letter_code
_entity_poly.pdbx_strand_id
1 'polypeptide(L)'
;MVNDSVVTNLTAQSRRGNQIDENLRTALQGDLGNMAPGLSVQAVRVTKPKIPEQIRKNYESMEGEKTKLLISIQKQKVVEKEAETERKRAVIEAEKSAQVSKIQWQQKITEKESQKKISEIEDATHLAKERAKADAEFYKAKKEAEANSAKLTDQYLEMLRYQAITTNTKIYFGNSIPQMFMDPSGVVQTSQQKGASSKVSENN
;
A
#
# COMPACT_ATOMS: atom_id res chain seq x y z
N MET A 1 -14.99 -38.32 -29.11
CA MET A 1 -14.09 -39.47 -29.29
C MET A 1 -14.81 -40.82 -29.41
N VAL A 2 -16.03 -41.01 -28.88
CA VAL A 2 -16.81 -42.27 -29.05
C VAL A 2 -17.27 -42.49 -30.51
N ASN A 3 -17.55 -41.40 -31.23
CA ASN A 3 -18.00 -41.48 -32.63
C ASN A 3 -16.92 -42.00 -33.59
N ASP A 4 -15.63 -41.75 -33.35
CA ASP A 4 -14.58 -42.22 -34.27
C ASP A 4 -14.43 -43.73 -34.24
N SER A 5 -14.47 -44.37 -33.06
CA SER A 5 -14.30 -45.83 -32.97
C SER A 5 -15.47 -46.59 -33.58
N VAL A 6 -16.70 -46.08 -33.43
CA VAL A 6 -17.90 -46.67 -34.04
C VAL A 6 -17.93 -46.41 -35.55
N VAL A 7 -17.59 -45.20 -36.01
CA VAL A 7 -17.53 -44.84 -37.44
C VAL A 7 -16.41 -45.59 -38.15
N THR A 8 -15.26 -45.80 -37.52
CA THR A 8 -14.15 -46.57 -38.09
C THR A 8 -14.52 -48.05 -38.21
N ASN A 9 -15.19 -48.61 -37.19
CA ASN A 9 -15.70 -49.99 -37.25
C ASN A 9 -16.84 -50.16 -38.27
N LEU A 10 -17.76 -49.19 -38.40
CA LEU A 10 -18.81 -49.19 -39.44
C LEU A 10 -18.20 -49.05 -40.84
N THR A 11 -17.18 -48.21 -41.01
CA THR A 11 -16.47 -48.07 -42.28
C THR A 11 -15.73 -49.35 -42.65
N ALA A 12 -15.11 -50.02 -41.67
CA ALA A 12 -14.45 -51.30 -41.86
C ALA A 12 -15.45 -52.45 -42.16
N GLN A 13 -16.64 -52.44 -41.55
CA GLN A 13 -17.72 -53.38 -41.88
C GLN A 13 -18.31 -53.10 -43.27
N SER A 14 -18.47 -51.84 -43.64
CA SER A 14 -18.94 -51.44 -44.98
C SER A 14 -17.95 -51.89 -46.07
N ARG A 15 -16.64 -51.70 -45.83
CA ARG A 15 -15.58 -52.22 -46.72
C ARG A 15 -15.63 -53.73 -46.86
N ARG A 16 -15.86 -54.46 -45.77
CA ARG A 16 -16.03 -55.93 -45.80
C ARG A 16 -17.30 -56.36 -46.53
N GLY A 17 -18.40 -55.62 -46.37
CA GLY A 17 -19.64 -55.86 -47.13
C GLY A 17 -19.43 -55.73 -48.64
N ASN A 18 -18.73 -54.68 -49.08
CA ASN A 18 -18.39 -54.50 -50.49
C ASN A 18 -17.53 -55.65 -51.06
N GLN A 19 -16.63 -56.22 -50.24
CA GLN A 19 -15.83 -57.37 -50.67
C GLN A 19 -16.69 -58.63 -50.84
N ILE A 20 -17.68 -58.82 -49.98
CA ILE A 20 -18.62 -59.95 -50.07
C ILE A 20 -19.51 -59.80 -51.31
N ASP A 21 -19.99 -58.59 -51.58
CA ASP A 21 -20.79 -58.25 -52.76
C ASP A 21 -20.06 -58.62 -54.07
N GLU A 22 -18.78 -58.26 -54.19
CA GLU A 22 -17.94 -58.54 -55.35
C GLU A 22 -17.63 -60.04 -55.52
N ASN A 23 -17.34 -60.73 -54.42
CA ASN A 23 -17.13 -62.17 -54.44
C ASN A 23 -18.42 -62.91 -54.86
N LEU A 24 -19.58 -62.46 -54.37
CA LEU A 24 -20.87 -63.08 -54.69
C LEU A 24 -21.29 -62.82 -56.15
N ARG A 25 -21.01 -61.62 -56.69
CA ARG A 25 -21.19 -61.34 -58.13
C ARG A 25 -20.40 -62.31 -58.99
N THR A 26 -19.15 -62.54 -58.63
CA THR A 26 -18.23 -63.40 -59.41
C THR A 26 -18.69 -64.86 -59.40
N ALA A 27 -19.11 -65.38 -58.24
CA ALA A 27 -19.64 -66.73 -58.13
C ALA A 27 -20.91 -66.93 -58.98
N LEU A 28 -21.88 -66.02 -58.87
CA LEU A 28 -23.13 -66.11 -59.62
C LEU A 28 -22.94 -65.96 -61.13
N GLN A 29 -21.99 -65.12 -61.57
CA GLN A 29 -21.67 -64.98 -62.99
C GLN A 29 -21.05 -66.26 -63.59
N GLY A 30 -20.24 -66.98 -62.80
CA GLY A 30 -19.67 -68.27 -63.19
C GLY A 30 -20.74 -69.35 -63.38
N ASP A 31 -21.70 -69.42 -62.47
CA ASP A 31 -22.80 -70.39 -62.54
C ASP A 31 -23.75 -70.10 -63.73
N LEU A 32 -24.08 -68.83 -63.97
CA LEU A 32 -24.94 -68.43 -65.09
C LEU A 32 -24.29 -68.67 -66.45
N GLY A 33 -22.96 -68.59 -66.56
CA GLY A 33 -22.23 -68.92 -67.78
C GLY A 33 -22.42 -70.38 -68.22
N ASN A 34 -22.61 -71.30 -67.27
CA ASN A 34 -22.81 -72.72 -67.54
C ASN A 34 -24.29 -73.07 -67.81
N MET A 35 -25.22 -72.40 -67.13
CA MET A 35 -26.65 -72.75 -67.18
C MET A 35 -27.46 -71.97 -68.22
N ALA A 36 -27.11 -70.71 -68.50
CA ALA A 36 -27.85 -69.84 -69.41
C ALA A 36 -26.89 -68.84 -70.10
N PRO A 37 -26.21 -69.25 -71.18
CA PRO A 37 -25.29 -68.37 -71.90
C PRO A 37 -26.08 -67.18 -72.51
N GLY A 38 -25.87 -65.99 -71.95
CA GLY A 38 -26.54 -64.76 -72.38
C GLY A 38 -26.98 -63.82 -71.24
N LEU A 39 -26.99 -64.30 -69.99
CA LEU A 39 -27.28 -63.47 -68.82
C LEU A 39 -26.00 -62.96 -68.14
N SER A 40 -25.98 -61.67 -67.79
CA SER A 40 -24.89 -61.05 -67.03
C SER A 40 -25.41 -60.38 -65.76
N VAL A 41 -24.69 -60.57 -64.66
CA VAL A 41 -24.99 -60.00 -63.35
C VAL A 41 -24.32 -58.64 -63.24
N GLN A 42 -25.10 -57.57 -63.28
CA GLN A 42 -24.57 -56.21 -63.23
C GLN A 42 -24.09 -55.81 -61.83
N ALA A 43 -24.87 -56.14 -60.78
CA ALA A 43 -24.49 -55.86 -59.39
C ALA A 43 -25.23 -56.80 -58.42
N VAL A 44 -24.56 -57.16 -57.33
CA VAL A 44 -25.13 -57.89 -56.19
C VAL A 44 -24.86 -57.08 -54.94
N ARG A 45 -25.84 -56.95 -54.04
CA ARG A 45 -25.67 -56.28 -52.76
C ARG A 45 -26.26 -57.11 -51.64
N VAL A 46 -25.46 -57.39 -50.62
CA VAL A 46 -25.89 -58.08 -49.42
C VAL A 46 -26.59 -57.11 -48.46
N THR A 47 -27.62 -57.59 -47.78
CA THR A 47 -28.34 -56.81 -46.78
C THR A 47 -27.49 -56.59 -45.53
N LYS A 48 -27.60 -55.41 -44.93
CA LYS A 48 -26.89 -55.11 -43.68
C LYS A 48 -27.45 -55.99 -42.55
N PRO A 49 -26.60 -56.69 -41.78
CA PRO A 49 -27.06 -57.50 -40.66
C PRO A 49 -27.73 -56.62 -39.60
N LYS A 50 -28.94 -57.02 -39.17
CA LYS A 50 -29.68 -56.30 -38.13
C LYS A 50 -29.22 -56.77 -36.76
N ILE A 51 -28.59 -55.88 -35.99
CA ILE A 51 -28.17 -56.18 -34.62
C ILE A 51 -29.43 -56.26 -33.73
N PRO A 52 -29.62 -57.34 -32.95
CA PRO A 52 -30.74 -57.47 -32.01
C PRO A 52 -30.74 -56.35 -30.95
N GLU A 53 -31.93 -55.90 -30.55
CA GLU A 53 -32.11 -54.76 -29.65
C GLU A 53 -31.48 -54.97 -28.25
N GLN A 54 -31.43 -56.22 -27.79
CA GLN A 54 -30.82 -56.59 -26.51
C GLN A 54 -29.33 -56.27 -26.46
N ILE A 55 -28.58 -56.58 -27.53
CA ILE A 55 -27.14 -56.31 -27.60
C ILE A 55 -26.88 -54.80 -27.73
N ARG A 56 -27.76 -54.08 -28.45
CA ARG A 56 -27.68 -52.61 -28.58
C ARG A 56 -27.80 -51.93 -27.23
N LYS A 57 -28.79 -52.29 -26.43
CA LYS A 57 -29.01 -51.74 -25.08
C LYS A 57 -27.82 -52.02 -24.16
N ASN A 58 -27.29 -53.25 -24.17
CA ASN A 58 -26.13 -53.60 -23.34
C ASN A 58 -24.86 -52.82 -23.73
N TYR A 59 -24.63 -52.62 -25.02
CA TYR A 59 -23.49 -51.83 -25.51
C TYR A 59 -23.62 -50.35 -25.13
N GLU A 60 -24.82 -49.80 -25.22
CA GLU A 60 -25.13 -48.42 -24.84
C GLU A 60 -24.90 -48.19 -23.33
N SER A 61 -25.39 -49.09 -22.47
CA SER A 61 -25.16 -49.03 -21.03
C SER A 61 -23.67 -49.16 -20.68
N MET A 62 -22.95 -50.09 -21.31
CA MET A 62 -21.52 -50.31 -21.07
C MET A 62 -20.67 -49.09 -21.46
N GLU A 63 -20.94 -48.47 -22.61
CA GLU A 63 -20.23 -47.26 -23.04
C GLU A 63 -20.57 -46.05 -22.14
N GLY A 64 -21.80 -45.97 -21.65
CA GLY A 64 -22.20 -44.97 -20.65
C GLY A 64 -21.41 -45.10 -19.36
N GLU A 65 -21.31 -46.32 -18.81
CA GLU A 65 -20.55 -46.60 -17.58
C GLU A 65 -19.05 -46.34 -17.76
N LYS A 66 -18.47 -46.77 -18.88
CA LYS A 66 -17.07 -46.53 -19.21
C LYS A 66 -16.75 -45.03 -19.31
N THR A 67 -17.62 -44.26 -19.95
CA THR A 67 -17.47 -42.80 -20.03
C THR A 67 -17.58 -42.16 -18.66
N LYS A 68 -18.55 -42.60 -17.84
CA LYS A 68 -18.74 -42.11 -16.47
C LYS A 68 -17.53 -42.38 -15.58
N LEU A 69 -16.95 -43.58 -15.68
CA LEU A 69 -15.74 -43.97 -14.96
C LEU A 69 -14.54 -43.12 -15.38
N LEU A 70 -14.37 -42.87 -16.68
CA LEU A 70 -13.31 -41.98 -17.16
C LEU A 70 -13.48 -40.56 -16.62
N ILE A 71 -14.71 -40.03 -16.63
CA ILE A 71 -15.01 -38.70 -16.08
C ILE A 71 -14.71 -38.64 -14.58
N SER A 72 -15.10 -39.66 -13.80
CA SER A 72 -14.84 -39.67 -12.36
C SER A 72 -13.35 -39.73 -12.05
N ILE A 73 -12.57 -40.53 -12.77
CA ILE A 73 -11.11 -40.61 -12.64
C ILE A 73 -10.46 -39.25 -12.96
N GLN A 74 -10.87 -38.60 -14.05
CA GLN A 74 -10.32 -37.28 -14.40
C GLN A 74 -10.70 -36.22 -13.37
N LYS A 75 -11.94 -36.25 -12.87
CA LYS A 75 -12.40 -35.35 -11.81
C LYS A 75 -11.60 -35.53 -10.52
N GLN A 76 -11.31 -36.79 -10.12
CA GLN A 76 -10.46 -37.08 -8.96
C GLN A 76 -9.06 -36.48 -9.13
N LYS A 77 -8.45 -36.63 -10.31
CA LYS A 77 -7.13 -36.05 -10.61
C LYS A 77 -7.12 -34.52 -10.56
N VAL A 78 -8.20 -33.87 -11.00
CA VAL A 78 -8.34 -32.41 -10.92
C VAL A 78 -8.41 -31.97 -9.46
N VAL A 79 -9.25 -32.61 -8.66
CA VAL A 79 -9.39 -32.29 -7.22
C VAL A 79 -8.07 -32.48 -6.49
N GLU A 80 -7.33 -33.54 -6.77
CA GLU A 80 -6.00 -33.78 -6.18
C GLU A 80 -5.03 -32.65 -6.52
N LYS A 81 -4.96 -32.25 -7.80
CA LYS A 81 -4.09 -31.14 -8.24
C LYS A 81 -4.54 -29.78 -7.72
N GLU A 82 -5.84 -29.54 -7.63
CA GLU A 82 -6.40 -28.31 -7.05
C GLU A 82 -6.06 -28.23 -5.56
N ALA A 83 -6.19 -29.32 -4.81
CA ALA A 83 -5.81 -29.37 -3.40
C ALA A 83 -4.30 -29.11 -3.19
N GLU A 84 -3.43 -29.66 -4.04
CA GLU A 84 -2.00 -29.34 -4.01
C GLU A 84 -1.72 -27.87 -4.34
N THR A 85 -2.44 -27.33 -5.34
CA THR A 85 -2.31 -25.94 -5.75
C THR A 85 -2.77 -25.00 -4.65
N GLU A 86 -3.87 -25.32 -3.98
CA GLU A 86 -4.41 -24.52 -2.88
C GLU A 86 -3.49 -24.54 -1.66
N ARG A 87 -2.89 -25.69 -1.32
CA ARG A 87 -1.86 -25.78 -0.28
C ARG A 87 -0.66 -24.88 -0.59
N LYS A 88 -0.13 -24.95 -1.82
CA LYS A 88 0.99 -24.09 -2.24
C LYS A 88 0.60 -22.61 -2.22
N ARG A 89 -0.61 -22.29 -2.66
CA ARG A 89 -1.14 -20.92 -2.63
C ARG A 89 -1.26 -20.39 -1.20
N ALA A 90 -1.74 -21.21 -0.27
CA ALA A 90 -1.85 -20.83 1.14
C ALA A 90 -0.48 -20.55 1.77
N VAL A 91 0.53 -21.38 1.48
CA VAL A 91 1.91 -21.14 1.94
C VAL A 91 2.46 -19.84 1.37
N ILE A 92 2.31 -19.62 0.06
CA ILE A 92 2.79 -18.39 -0.60
C ILE A 92 2.09 -17.15 -0.01
N GLU A 93 0.79 -17.20 0.27
CA GLU A 93 0.07 -16.07 0.84
C GLU A 93 0.49 -15.81 2.30
N ALA A 94 0.73 -16.86 3.08
CA ALA A 94 1.28 -16.74 4.43
C ALA A 94 2.69 -16.12 4.42
N GLU A 95 3.57 -16.54 3.51
CA GLU A 95 4.91 -15.97 3.36
C GLU A 95 4.87 -14.51 2.90
N LYS A 96 4.02 -14.21 1.91
CA LYS A 96 3.82 -12.85 1.40
C LYS A 96 3.32 -11.92 2.50
N SER A 97 2.29 -12.33 3.26
CA SER A 97 1.78 -11.52 4.37
C SER A 97 2.83 -11.29 5.45
N ALA A 98 3.62 -12.32 5.81
CA ALA A 98 4.74 -12.17 6.74
C ALA A 98 5.81 -11.18 6.23
N GLN A 99 6.14 -11.22 4.94
CA GLN A 99 7.07 -10.27 4.33
C GLN A 99 6.52 -8.84 4.33
N VAL A 100 5.25 -8.64 3.99
CA VAL A 100 4.60 -7.33 4.04
C VAL A 100 4.60 -6.79 5.47
N SER A 101 4.27 -7.60 6.47
CA SER A 101 4.33 -7.20 7.87
C SER A 101 5.75 -6.83 8.30
N LYS A 102 6.79 -7.55 7.84
CA LYS A 102 8.19 -7.20 8.10
C LYS A 102 8.56 -5.84 7.52
N ILE A 103 8.17 -5.56 6.27
CA ILE A 103 8.43 -4.27 5.61
C ILE A 103 7.72 -3.13 6.36
N GLN A 104 6.44 -3.31 6.70
CA GLN A 104 5.68 -2.32 7.47
C GLN A 104 6.31 -2.05 8.84
N TRP A 105 6.75 -3.09 9.53
CA TRP A 105 7.46 -2.95 10.79
C TRP A 105 8.78 -2.20 10.63
N GLN A 106 9.57 -2.54 9.61
CA GLN A 106 10.82 -1.87 9.33
C GLN A 106 10.60 -0.39 9.01
N GLN A 107 9.59 -0.06 8.19
CA GLN A 107 9.20 1.30 7.88
C GLN A 107 8.87 2.08 9.16
N LYS A 108 8.08 1.48 10.06
CA LYS A 108 7.69 2.10 11.33
C LYS A 108 8.88 2.31 12.27
N ILE A 109 9.83 1.37 12.32
CA ILE A 109 11.06 1.51 13.10
C ILE A 109 11.88 2.68 12.54
N THR A 110 12.13 2.69 11.24
CA THR A 110 12.91 3.75 10.58
C THR A 110 12.23 5.12 10.73
N GLU A 111 10.91 5.19 10.65
CA GLU A 111 10.15 6.43 10.91
C GLU A 111 10.34 6.92 12.35
N LYS A 112 10.22 6.03 13.34
CA LYS A 112 10.41 6.39 14.76
C LYS A 112 11.85 6.77 15.08
N GLU A 113 12.83 6.07 14.53
CA GLU A 113 14.24 6.42 14.66
C GLU A 113 14.54 7.78 14.03
N SER A 114 13.99 8.06 12.85
CA SER A 114 14.12 9.35 12.19
C SER A 114 13.47 10.46 13.01
N GLN A 115 12.27 10.23 13.53
CA GLN A 115 11.57 11.19 14.40
C GLN A 115 12.38 11.49 15.67
N LYS A 116 12.96 10.46 16.30
CA LYS A 116 13.83 10.64 17.47
C LYS A 116 15.04 11.50 17.11
N LYS A 117 15.68 11.23 15.97
CA LYS A 117 16.85 11.98 15.50
C LYS A 117 16.52 13.45 15.19
N ILE A 118 15.35 13.70 14.60
CA ILE A 118 14.88 15.07 14.35
C ILE A 118 14.67 15.81 15.67
N SER A 119 13.99 15.18 16.65
CA SER A 119 13.79 15.77 17.98
C SER A 119 15.14 16.08 18.66
N GLU A 120 16.10 15.16 18.61
CA GLU A 120 17.45 15.39 19.18
C GLU A 120 18.16 16.59 18.51
N ILE A 121 18.03 16.74 17.19
CA ILE A 121 18.59 17.88 16.46
C ILE A 121 17.86 19.19 16.82
N GLU A 122 16.53 19.15 16.94
CA GLU A 122 15.71 20.30 17.33
C GLU A 122 16.06 20.77 18.73
N ASP A 123 16.17 19.85 19.70
CA ASP A 123 16.56 20.15 21.07
C ASP A 123 17.97 20.76 21.12
N ALA A 124 18.93 20.17 20.39
CA ALA A 124 20.29 20.68 20.31
C ALA A 124 20.33 22.09 19.67
N THR A 125 19.53 22.31 18.63
CA THR A 125 19.43 23.60 17.94
C THR A 125 18.79 24.65 18.85
N HIS A 126 17.73 24.28 19.57
CA HIS A 126 17.05 25.16 20.52
C HIS A 126 17.99 25.55 21.65
N LEU A 127 18.70 24.58 22.24
CA LEU A 127 19.69 24.84 23.30
C LEU A 127 20.82 25.75 22.80
N ALA A 128 21.35 25.50 21.61
CA ALA A 128 22.40 26.34 21.02
C ALA A 128 21.89 27.77 20.77
N LYS A 129 20.65 27.92 20.30
CA LYS A 129 20.02 29.22 20.05
C LYS A 129 19.78 30.01 21.33
N GLU A 130 19.21 29.38 22.35
CA GLU A 130 18.97 30.02 23.65
C GLU A 130 20.29 30.42 24.33
N ARG A 131 21.31 29.56 24.25
CA ARG A 131 22.65 29.89 24.75
C ARG A 131 23.25 31.09 24.00
N ALA A 132 23.20 31.09 22.67
CA ALA A 132 23.72 32.22 21.88
C ALA A 132 22.98 33.53 22.19
N LYS A 133 21.67 33.46 22.43
CA LYS A 133 20.86 34.61 22.83
C LYS A 133 21.25 35.12 24.22
N ALA A 134 21.36 34.23 25.21
CA ALA A 134 21.79 34.57 26.56
C ALA A 134 23.22 35.15 26.57
N ASP A 135 24.15 34.57 25.81
CA ASP A 135 25.53 35.06 25.66
C ASP A 135 25.55 36.46 25.01
N ALA A 136 24.72 36.70 23.99
CA ALA A 136 24.58 38.00 23.35
C ALA A 136 23.98 39.05 24.29
N GLU A 137 22.93 38.71 25.05
CA GLU A 137 22.33 39.57 26.07
C GLU A 137 23.32 39.90 27.18
N PHE A 138 24.09 38.90 27.66
CA PHE A 138 25.15 39.09 28.64
C PHE A 138 26.25 40.03 28.13
N TYR A 139 26.73 39.81 26.90
CA TYR A 139 27.75 40.67 26.30
C TYR A 139 27.25 42.11 26.12
N LYS A 140 26.00 42.27 25.67
CA LYS A 140 25.34 43.58 25.56
C LYS A 140 25.26 44.28 26.92
N ALA A 141 24.71 43.62 27.94
CA ALA A 141 24.58 44.16 29.29
C ALA A 141 25.95 44.52 29.90
N LYS A 142 26.96 43.67 29.69
CA LYS A 142 28.33 43.94 30.14
C LYS A 142 28.92 45.18 29.46
N LYS A 143 28.77 45.32 28.14
CA LYS A 143 29.26 46.49 27.40
C LYS A 143 28.50 47.77 27.77
N GLU A 144 27.20 47.67 28.00
CA GLU A 144 26.40 48.78 28.51
C GLU A 144 26.85 49.20 29.91
N ALA A 145 27.11 48.26 30.82
CA ALA A 145 27.63 48.56 32.16
C ALA A 145 29.03 49.19 32.12
N GLU A 146 29.94 48.69 31.28
CA GLU A 146 31.27 49.30 31.03
C GLU A 146 31.12 50.73 30.48
N ALA A 147 30.24 50.93 29.50
CA ALA A 147 29.99 52.25 28.92
C ALA A 147 29.36 53.22 29.93
N ASN A 148 28.41 52.75 30.75
CA ASN A 148 27.79 53.57 31.79
C ASN A 148 28.80 53.94 32.89
N SER A 149 29.71 53.03 33.23
CA SER A 149 30.82 53.33 34.15
C SER A 149 31.75 54.39 33.57
N ALA A 150 32.07 54.34 32.27
CA ALA A 150 32.87 55.36 31.60
C ALA A 150 32.15 56.71 31.46
N LYS A 151 30.81 56.71 31.31
CA LYS A 151 29.96 57.91 31.28
C LYS A 151 29.77 58.55 32.66
N LEU A 152 30.13 57.88 33.75
CA LEU A 152 30.07 58.39 35.11
C LEU A 152 31.17 59.43 35.35
N THR A 153 31.05 60.56 34.68
CA THR A 153 31.88 61.76 34.88
C THR A 153 30.96 62.90 35.29
N ASP A 154 31.38 63.73 36.24
CA ASP A 154 30.55 64.78 36.80
C ASP A 154 30.04 65.76 35.73
N GLN A 155 30.89 66.05 34.73
CA GLN A 155 30.55 66.91 33.59
C GLN A 155 29.44 66.33 32.70
N TYR A 156 29.46 65.02 32.45
CA TYR A 156 28.43 64.37 31.64
C TYR A 156 27.09 64.29 32.38
N LEU A 157 27.12 64.04 33.69
CA LEU A 157 25.92 64.04 34.53
C LEU A 157 25.27 65.42 34.61
N GLU A 158 26.07 66.49 34.70
CA GLU A 158 25.56 67.86 34.70
C GLU A 158 24.92 68.23 33.36
N MET A 159 25.57 67.90 32.24
CA MET A 159 25.01 68.07 30.89
C MET A 159 23.70 67.28 30.73
N LEU A 160 23.68 66.02 31.17
CA LEU A 160 22.49 65.17 31.10
C LEU A 160 21.35 65.72 31.98
N ARG A 161 21.67 66.24 33.18
CA ARG A 161 20.72 66.92 34.06
C ARG A 161 20.12 68.12 33.36
N TYR A 162 20.93 69.00 32.76
CA TYR A 162 20.40 70.15 32.02
C TYR A 162 19.52 69.73 30.83
N GLN A 163 19.95 68.74 30.05
CA GLN A 163 19.15 68.21 28.94
C GLN A 163 17.80 67.64 29.40
N ALA A 164 17.78 66.89 30.51
CA ALA A 164 16.57 66.34 31.08
C ALA A 164 15.63 67.44 31.61
N ILE A 165 16.19 68.48 32.26
CA ILE A 165 15.44 69.68 32.67
C ILE A 165 14.85 70.36 31.44
N THR A 166 15.64 70.67 30.40
CA THR A 166 15.13 71.33 29.18
C THR A 166 14.01 70.53 28.49
N THR A 167 14.10 69.21 28.48
CA THR A 167 13.11 68.36 27.79
C THR A 167 11.82 68.20 28.59
N ASN A 168 11.90 68.05 29.93
CA ASN A 168 10.72 67.87 30.78
C ASN A 168 10.06 69.20 31.19
N THR A 169 10.78 70.32 31.15
CA THR A 169 10.24 71.60 31.63
C THR A 169 9.47 72.29 30.51
N LYS A 170 8.14 72.36 30.66
CA LYS A 170 7.33 73.30 29.88
C LYS A 170 7.68 74.71 30.36
N ILE A 171 8.38 75.47 29.53
CA ILE A 171 8.78 76.84 29.87
C ILE A 171 7.54 77.72 29.82
N TYR A 172 7.04 78.12 30.99
CA TYR A 172 5.97 79.11 31.14
C TYR A 172 6.61 80.48 31.37
N PHE A 173 6.33 81.44 30.48
CA PHE A 173 6.85 82.81 30.55
C PHE A 173 5.87 83.71 31.32
N GLY A 174 6.30 84.30 32.45
CA GLY A 174 5.51 85.25 33.26
C GLY A 174 6.29 85.75 34.49
N ASN A 175 5.87 86.88 35.07
CA ASN A 175 6.63 87.69 36.06
C ASN A 175 6.94 87.02 37.44
N SER A 176 6.72 85.72 37.62
CA SER A 176 7.07 84.99 38.86
C SER A 176 7.32 83.50 38.61
N ILE A 177 8.57 83.13 38.30
CA ILE A 177 9.01 81.74 38.14
C ILE A 177 9.55 81.20 39.49
N PRO A 178 9.06 80.06 40.01
CA PRO A 178 9.60 79.43 41.22
C PRO A 178 11.05 78.96 41.01
N GLN A 179 11.95 79.41 41.90
CA GLN A 179 13.41 79.19 41.87
C GLN A 179 13.85 77.75 42.24
N MET A 180 12.94 76.78 42.14
CA MET A 180 13.15 75.40 42.60
C MET A 180 13.92 74.53 41.58
N PHE A 181 14.10 75.02 40.35
CA PHE A 181 14.75 74.28 39.26
C PHE A 181 16.26 74.58 39.11
N MET A 182 16.81 75.56 39.84
CA MET A 182 18.17 76.09 39.59
C MET A 182 19.14 75.95 40.78
N ASP A 183 18.75 75.33 41.90
CA ASP A 183 19.65 75.15 43.06
C ASP A 183 20.41 73.81 42.99
N PRO A 184 21.76 73.79 43.14
CA PRO A 184 22.55 72.56 43.20
C PRO A 184 22.43 71.79 44.53
N SER A 185 21.76 72.32 45.56
CA SER A 185 21.78 71.77 46.93
C SER A 185 20.44 71.26 47.49
N GLY A 186 19.52 70.80 46.63
CA GLY A 186 18.21 70.27 47.05
C GLY A 186 18.13 68.74 47.12
N VAL A 187 18.50 68.14 48.25
CA VAL A 187 18.15 66.75 48.59
C VAL A 187 16.65 66.67 48.85
N VAL A 188 15.89 66.04 47.95
CA VAL A 188 14.47 65.71 48.21
C VAL A 188 14.45 64.40 49.01
N GLN A 189 14.26 64.51 50.32
CA GLN A 189 13.86 63.39 51.18
C GLN A 189 12.42 63.00 50.85
N THR A 190 12.20 61.81 50.30
CA THR A 190 10.88 61.19 50.22
C THR A 190 10.57 60.50 51.55
N SER A 191 9.56 61.01 52.25
CA SER A 191 9.00 60.46 53.47
C SER A 191 8.34 59.10 53.24
N GLN A 192 8.57 58.19 54.19
CA GLN A 192 8.00 56.85 54.29
C GLN A 192 6.48 56.88 54.50
N GLN A 193 5.74 55.98 53.87
CA GLN A 193 4.49 55.43 54.41
C GLN A 193 4.49 53.90 54.23
N LYS A 194 4.41 53.20 55.37
CA LYS A 194 4.31 51.74 55.56
C LYS A 194 2.85 51.31 55.71
N GLY A 195 2.56 50.09 55.24
CA GLY A 195 1.49 49.18 55.71
C GLY A 195 0.24 49.13 54.81
N ALA A 196 -0.41 47.99 54.52
CA ALA A 196 -0.24 46.61 54.95
C ALA A 196 -1.03 45.64 54.02
N SER A 197 -0.46 44.45 53.79
CA SER A 197 -1.06 43.10 53.59
C SER A 197 -2.55 42.94 53.22
N SER A 198 -2.86 42.17 52.15
CA SER A 198 -3.30 40.76 52.27
C SER A 198 -3.78 40.11 50.94
N LYS A 199 -3.27 38.88 50.71
CA LYS A 199 -3.77 37.67 50.01
C LYS A 199 -4.83 37.73 48.88
N VAL A 200 -4.64 36.79 47.92
CA VAL A 200 -5.59 36.02 47.06
C VAL A 200 -4.95 35.94 45.66
N SER A 201 -4.80 34.82 44.95
CA SER A 201 -4.95 33.38 45.15
C SER A 201 -4.35 32.74 43.88
N GLU A 202 -3.57 31.68 44.00
CA GLU A 202 -3.42 30.72 42.89
C GLU A 202 -4.81 30.20 42.52
N ASN A 203 -5.11 30.10 41.22
CA ASN A 203 -6.10 29.15 40.74
C ASN A 203 -5.90 28.88 39.24
N ASN A 204 -5.69 27.58 38.98
CA ASN A 204 -5.88 26.78 37.77
C ASN A 204 -5.33 27.28 36.44
#